data_AF-A0A293ML76-F1
#
_entry.id   AF-A0A293ML76-F1
#
_cell.length_a   1.000
_cell.length_b   1.000
_cell.length_c   1.000
_cell.angle_alpha   90.00
_cell.angle_beta   90.00
_cell.angle_gamma   90.00
#
_symmetry.space_group_name_H-M   'P 1'
#
loop_
_entity.id
_entity.type
_entity.pdbx_description
1 polymer ?
#
loop_
_entity_poly.entity_id
_entity_poly.type
_entity_poly.pdbx_seq_one_letter_code
_entity_poly.pdbx_strand_id
1 'polypeptide(L)'
;MLLEGEEFGQELHKQGCIKVKPPICTMPFVMLLEGEEFGQKKDAAFYFDDTVVCLSTEQLRQRLKDVEASIYYPLVESFQEASSPCGDLHDTATLPIVIREKDIEYQLHRIILYSRLLQAYPFKKMRIVREAKTDIPPLYRGNVWAALLEIQGDLLSEYEAIDKETVTPTDRQIEVDIPRCHQYDELLSSPTAHAKFRRLLKAWVISHPQYVYWQGLDSLCAPFLYLHFNNEALAYACLSTFIDKYLHNFFLQDNSLVIKEYLAVFSHLIAYLTMYTHVFPLHKIFHLWDTLLLGKDSFPLCIGVAILQQLRTDLLSFGFNECILLFSDMPEIDIQRCVRDSIRIFCTTPQGATYRQHARPSGSGLPSSPSLSMSAVLLEVLKSELCPRISAEDLIGLLEVGRGDSAQSKFRVLVADVRAPEEYIRGAVPNSVNIPFATAFTGDCLSSSPEAHVLAAHKGKMILVLGSQRDNNASSVCTTNAGPHPLNDALHCLRCKGMCV
;
A
#
# COMPACT_ATOMS: atom_id res chain seq x y z
N MET A 1 4.35 32.32 -6.90
CA MET A 1 3.36 31.23 -6.82
C MET A 1 1.97 31.70 -7.24
N LEU A 2 1.41 32.79 -6.67
CA LEU A 2 0.24 33.46 -7.28
C LEU A 2 0.61 34.28 -8.53
N LEU A 3 1.87 34.72 -8.60
CA LEU A 3 2.53 35.11 -9.85
C LEU A 3 3.13 33.82 -10.43
N GLU A 4 2.76 33.47 -11.66
CA GLU A 4 3.20 32.25 -12.35
C GLU A 4 4.73 32.23 -12.50
N GLY A 5 5.33 31.04 -12.56
CA GLY A 5 6.76 30.88 -12.84
C GLY A 5 7.18 31.42 -14.22
N GLU A 6 6.24 31.50 -15.17
CA GLU A 6 6.49 32.06 -16.50
C GLU A 6 6.74 33.58 -16.46
N GLU A 7 6.00 34.34 -15.64
CA GLU A 7 6.22 35.79 -15.48
C GLU A 7 7.59 36.09 -14.85
N PHE A 8 8.04 35.25 -13.92
CA PHE A 8 9.36 35.36 -13.31
C PHE A 8 10.48 35.11 -14.33
N GLY A 9 10.37 34.03 -15.12
CA GLY A 9 11.32 33.73 -16.19
C GLY A 9 11.39 34.84 -17.24
N GLN A 10 10.24 35.41 -17.61
CA GLN A 10 10.17 36.54 -18.54
C GLN A 10 10.81 37.81 -17.99
N GLU A 11 10.56 38.17 -16.73
CA GLU A 11 11.16 39.36 -16.13
C GLU A 11 12.67 39.17 -15.95
N LEU A 12 13.15 38.00 -15.53
CA LEU A 12 14.58 37.70 -15.48
C LEU A 12 15.25 37.73 -16.86
N HIS A 13 14.56 37.26 -17.90
CA HIS A 13 15.05 37.35 -19.28
C HIS A 13 15.11 38.81 -19.76
N LYS A 14 14.10 39.62 -19.41
CA LYS A 14 14.04 41.06 -19.72
C LYS A 14 15.13 41.86 -19.00
N GLN A 15 15.46 41.48 -17.77
CA GLN A 15 16.56 42.07 -17.00
C GLN A 15 17.94 41.51 -17.39
N GLY A 16 17.99 40.58 -18.35
CA GLY A 16 19.24 40.02 -18.89
C GLY A 16 19.94 39.00 -17.98
N CYS A 17 19.28 38.54 -16.92
CA CYS A 17 19.78 37.54 -15.98
C CYS A 17 19.71 36.12 -16.58
N ILE A 18 18.70 35.83 -17.40
CA ILE A 18 18.61 34.58 -18.16
C ILE A 18 19.04 34.84 -19.61
N LYS A 19 20.11 34.17 -20.05
CA LYS A 19 20.59 34.21 -21.45
C LYS A 19 20.45 32.83 -22.06
N VAL A 20 19.45 32.62 -22.91
CA VAL A 20 19.28 31.36 -23.64
C VAL A 20 20.37 31.27 -24.71
N LYS A 21 21.35 30.38 -24.53
CA LYS A 21 22.35 30.05 -25.56
C LYS A 21 21.90 28.81 -26.34
N PRO A 22 22.13 28.75 -27.66
CA PRO A 22 21.87 27.54 -28.45
C PRO A 22 22.63 26.31 -27.91
N PRO A 23 22.07 25.07 -27.98
CA PRO A 23 22.73 23.86 -27.48
C PRO A 23 24.11 23.57 -28.10
N ILE A 24 24.37 24.07 -29.32
CA ILE A 24 25.70 23.96 -29.94
C ILE A 24 26.77 24.77 -29.19
N CYS A 25 26.36 25.76 -28.39
CA CYS A 25 27.25 26.58 -27.57
C CYS A 25 27.59 25.94 -26.21
N THR A 26 26.96 24.81 -25.85
CA THR A 26 27.25 24.05 -24.62
C THR A 26 28.15 22.83 -24.86
N MET A 27 28.78 22.74 -26.04
CA MET A 27 29.70 21.66 -26.38
C MET A 27 30.90 21.61 -25.41
N PRO A 28 31.33 20.40 -24.98
CA PRO A 28 32.53 20.24 -24.16
C PRO A 28 33.78 20.71 -24.91
N PHE A 29 34.80 21.10 -24.14
CA PHE A 29 36.11 21.46 -24.68
C PHE A 29 36.74 20.26 -25.39
N VAL A 30 37.09 20.42 -26.66
CA VAL A 30 37.83 19.45 -27.47
C VAL A 30 39.20 20.04 -27.77
N MET A 31 40.25 19.30 -27.42
CA MET A 31 41.63 19.60 -27.78
C MET A 31 42.02 18.76 -28.99
N LEU A 32 42.48 19.42 -30.05
CA LEU A 32 43.08 18.74 -31.20
C LEU A 32 44.53 18.34 -30.89
N LEU A 33 45.05 17.36 -31.62
CA LEU A 33 46.42 16.87 -31.46
C LEU A 33 47.47 17.94 -31.79
N GLU A 34 47.09 18.95 -32.57
CA GLU A 34 47.90 20.12 -32.89
C GLU A 34 47.90 21.19 -31.78
N GLY A 35 47.17 20.99 -30.68
CA GLY A 35 47.08 21.94 -29.55
C GLY A 35 46.07 23.06 -29.75
N GLU A 36 45.24 23.00 -30.80
CA GLU A 36 44.12 23.91 -30.98
C GLU A 36 42.94 23.52 -30.08
N GLU A 37 42.40 24.50 -29.38
CA GLU A 37 41.30 24.35 -28.43
C GLU A 37 39.98 24.80 -29.04
N PHE A 38 38.98 23.92 -29.08
CA PHE A 38 37.62 24.20 -29.54
C PHE A 38 36.61 23.92 -28.44
N GLY A 39 35.91 24.96 -27.97
CA GLY A 39 34.88 24.85 -26.93
C GLY A 39 34.62 26.19 -26.23
N GLN A 40 33.58 26.27 -25.40
CA GLN A 40 33.30 27.49 -24.63
C GLN A 40 33.76 27.33 -23.17
N LYS A 41 34.27 28.43 -22.56
CA LYS A 41 34.54 28.50 -21.12
C LYS A 41 33.22 28.31 -20.35
N LYS A 42 33.29 27.73 -19.12
CA LYS A 42 32.13 27.46 -18.25
C LYS A 42 31.11 28.60 -18.27
N ASP A 43 29.84 28.24 -18.41
CA ASP A 43 28.75 29.21 -18.55
C ASP A 43 28.64 30.12 -17.32
N ALA A 44 28.19 31.36 -17.53
CA ALA A 44 28.04 32.32 -16.46
C ALA A 44 27.02 31.88 -15.40
N ALA A 45 26.09 30.98 -15.78
CA ALA A 45 25.14 30.31 -14.90
C ALA A 45 25.81 29.49 -13.77
N PHE A 46 27.10 29.16 -13.88
CA PHE A 46 27.86 28.48 -12.82
C PHE A 46 28.58 29.43 -11.87
N TYR A 47 28.56 30.74 -12.13
CA TYR A 47 29.09 31.75 -11.21
C TYR A 47 27.96 32.36 -10.39
N PHE A 48 28.27 32.74 -9.16
CA PHE A 48 27.34 33.49 -8.32
C PHE A 48 27.15 34.89 -8.92
N ASP A 49 25.90 35.22 -9.27
CA ASP A 49 25.48 36.54 -9.72
C ASP A 49 24.69 37.20 -8.57
N ASP A 50 25.21 38.33 -8.06
CA ASP A 50 24.63 39.08 -6.94
C ASP A 50 23.55 40.09 -7.38
N THR A 51 23.12 40.04 -8.64
CA THR A 51 22.09 40.92 -9.19
C THR A 51 20.75 40.71 -8.48
N VAL A 52 20.25 41.78 -7.83
CA VAL A 52 18.94 41.80 -7.19
C VAL A 52 17.92 42.42 -8.13
N VAL A 53 16.93 41.62 -8.56
CA VAL A 53 15.80 42.09 -9.37
C VAL A 53 14.59 42.32 -8.46
N CYS A 54 14.10 43.57 -8.42
CA CYS A 54 12.86 43.91 -7.72
C CYS A 54 11.65 43.62 -8.61
N LEU A 55 10.84 42.63 -8.23
CA LEU A 55 9.60 42.29 -8.94
C LEU A 55 8.45 43.19 -8.48
N SER A 56 7.68 43.72 -9.43
CA SER A 56 6.48 44.51 -9.12
C SER A 56 5.35 43.61 -8.62
N THR A 57 4.72 43.99 -7.51
CA THR A 57 3.54 43.29 -6.96
C THR A 57 2.22 43.97 -7.35
N GLU A 58 2.25 44.97 -8.23
CA GLU A 58 1.09 45.81 -8.51
C GLU A 58 -0.06 45.04 -9.18
N GLN A 59 0.25 44.18 -10.15
CA GLN A 59 -0.75 43.33 -10.81
C GLN A 59 -1.42 42.36 -9.82
N LEU A 60 -0.63 41.76 -8.93
CA LEU A 60 -1.16 40.90 -7.86
C LEU A 60 -2.06 41.72 -6.93
N ARG A 61 -1.63 42.92 -6.53
CA ARG A 61 -2.43 43.80 -5.66
C ARG A 61 -3.77 44.18 -6.29
N GLN A 62 -3.78 44.48 -7.59
CA GLN A 62 -5.01 44.78 -8.32
C GLN A 62 -5.92 43.57 -8.39
N ARG A 63 -5.38 42.39 -8.72
CA ARG A 63 -6.17 41.15 -8.79
C ARG A 63 -6.73 40.71 -7.45
N LEU A 64 -6.03 40.98 -6.35
CA LEU A 64 -6.48 40.68 -4.99
C LEU A 64 -7.49 41.70 -4.43
N LYS A 65 -7.68 42.86 -5.08
CA LYS A 65 -8.54 43.93 -4.58
C LYS A 65 -10.03 43.56 -4.60
N ASP A 66 -10.45 42.80 -5.61
CA ASP A 66 -11.85 42.47 -5.86
C ASP A 66 -12.24 41.07 -5.32
N VAL A 67 -11.32 40.41 -4.61
CA VAL A 67 -11.54 39.08 -4.02
C VAL A 67 -12.44 39.17 -2.80
N GLU A 68 -13.40 38.26 -2.68
CA GLU A 68 -14.37 38.25 -1.58
C GLU A 68 -13.69 38.12 -0.21
N ALA A 69 -14.17 38.87 0.79
CA ALA A 69 -13.61 38.83 2.14
C ALA A 69 -13.62 37.42 2.77
N SER A 70 -14.62 36.59 2.44
CA SER A 70 -14.72 35.21 2.97
C SER A 70 -13.52 34.33 2.59
N ILE A 71 -12.86 34.60 1.46
CA ILE A 71 -11.63 33.92 1.03
C ILE A 71 -10.47 34.20 1.99
N TYR A 72 -10.38 35.43 2.51
CA TYR A 72 -9.34 35.83 3.47
C TYR A 72 -9.59 35.33 4.90
N TYR A 73 -10.82 34.93 5.22
CA TYR A 73 -11.21 34.53 6.57
C TYR A 73 -11.84 33.13 6.61
N PRO A 74 -11.11 32.07 6.20
CA PRO A 74 -11.62 30.70 6.29
C PRO A 74 -11.95 30.33 7.75
N LEU A 75 -13.12 29.71 7.94
CA LEU A 75 -13.59 29.23 9.24
C LEU A 75 -12.81 27.97 9.65
N VAL A 76 -12.05 28.07 10.75
CA VAL A 76 -11.20 26.99 11.24
C VAL A 76 -11.92 26.08 12.26
N GLU A 77 -13.02 26.54 12.86
CA GLU A 77 -13.63 25.93 14.06
C GLU A 77 -14.97 25.20 13.84
N SER A 78 -15.48 25.07 12.62
CA SER A 78 -16.79 24.41 12.44
C SER A 78 -16.72 22.90 12.74
N PHE A 79 -17.30 22.49 13.86
CA PHE A 79 -17.56 21.09 14.24
C PHE A 79 -18.76 20.49 13.51
N GLN A 80 -19.57 21.31 12.84
CA GLN A 80 -20.66 20.90 11.96
C GLN A 80 -20.27 21.13 10.51
N GLU A 81 -20.70 20.21 9.63
CA GLU A 81 -20.77 20.38 8.18
C GLU A 81 -21.78 21.49 7.85
N ALA A 82 -21.49 22.72 8.27
CA ALA A 82 -22.16 23.88 7.73
C ALA A 82 -21.68 23.99 6.28
N SER A 83 -22.62 23.83 5.35
CA SER A 83 -22.49 24.21 3.94
C SER A 83 -21.65 25.49 3.84
N SER A 84 -20.44 25.36 3.27
CA SER A 84 -19.54 26.49 3.08
C SER A 84 -20.31 27.61 2.35
N PRO A 85 -20.20 28.88 2.75
CA PRO A 85 -20.93 29.97 2.11
C PRO A 85 -20.54 30.20 0.64
N CYS A 86 -19.42 29.62 0.21
CA CYS A 86 -18.86 29.81 -1.13
C CYS A 86 -19.00 28.52 -1.94
N GLY A 87 -20.09 28.42 -2.71
CA GLY A 87 -20.35 27.30 -3.62
C GLY A 87 -19.26 27.17 -4.69
N ASP A 88 -18.76 28.30 -5.19
CA ASP A 88 -17.77 28.36 -6.27
C ASP A 88 -16.45 27.67 -5.90
N LEU A 89 -15.97 27.84 -4.67
CA LEU A 89 -14.77 27.14 -4.18
C LEU A 89 -14.96 25.63 -4.05
N HIS A 90 -16.19 25.19 -3.72
CA HIS A 90 -16.52 23.77 -3.64
C HIS A 90 -16.51 23.13 -5.03
N ASP A 91 -17.06 23.82 -6.02
CA ASP A 91 -17.05 23.38 -7.41
C ASP A 91 -15.61 23.32 -7.94
N THR A 92 -14.79 24.35 -7.71
CA THR A 92 -13.37 24.34 -8.08
C THR A 92 -12.60 23.20 -7.41
N ALA A 93 -12.93 22.81 -6.18
CA ALA A 93 -12.28 21.69 -5.49
C ALA A 93 -12.48 20.33 -6.19
N THR A 94 -13.53 20.20 -7.03
CA THR A 94 -13.79 18.99 -7.83
C THR A 94 -13.05 18.96 -9.17
N LEU A 95 -12.48 20.09 -9.59
CA LEU A 95 -11.76 20.22 -10.86
C LEU A 95 -10.37 19.56 -10.81
N PRO A 96 -9.79 19.17 -11.96
CA PRO A 96 -8.42 18.67 -12.05
C PRO A 96 -7.38 19.56 -11.37
N ILE A 97 -6.34 18.95 -10.76
CA ILE A 97 -5.26 19.65 -10.02
C ILE A 97 -4.66 20.82 -10.81
N VAL A 98 -4.38 20.61 -12.10
CA VAL A 98 -3.77 21.64 -12.96
C VAL A 98 -4.61 22.92 -13.04
N ILE A 99 -5.94 22.78 -13.00
CA ILE A 99 -6.86 23.93 -13.01
C ILE A 99 -6.87 24.57 -11.62
N ARG A 100 -6.95 23.74 -10.56
CA ARG A 100 -6.96 24.19 -9.16
C ARG A 100 -5.70 24.96 -8.77
N GLU A 101 -4.52 24.54 -9.24
CA GLU A 101 -3.25 25.21 -8.96
C GLU A 101 -3.09 26.55 -9.69
N LYS A 102 -3.86 26.77 -10.77
CA LYS A 102 -3.89 28.05 -11.53
C LYS A 102 -4.97 29.01 -11.06
N ASP A 103 -5.97 28.53 -10.31
CA ASP A 103 -7.02 29.36 -9.75
C ASP A 103 -6.50 30.17 -8.56
N ILE A 104 -6.44 31.50 -8.72
CA ILE A 104 -5.86 32.39 -7.71
C ILE A 104 -6.70 32.48 -6.45
N GLU A 105 -8.03 32.56 -6.57
CA GLU A 105 -8.93 32.72 -5.41
C GLU A 105 -8.95 31.45 -4.58
N TYR A 106 -9.03 30.31 -5.27
CA TYR A 106 -8.93 29.00 -4.64
C TYR A 106 -7.57 28.80 -3.97
N GLN A 107 -6.44 29.04 -4.66
CA GLN A 107 -5.12 28.90 -4.03
C GLN A 107 -4.93 29.87 -2.86
N LEU A 108 -5.41 31.11 -2.95
CA LEU A 108 -5.36 32.08 -1.86
C LEU A 108 -6.12 31.57 -0.64
N HIS A 109 -7.34 31.08 -0.83
CA HIS A 109 -8.14 30.49 0.25
C HIS A 109 -7.39 29.33 0.92
N ARG A 110 -6.86 28.38 0.13
CA ARG A 110 -6.13 27.21 0.64
C ARG A 110 -4.87 27.64 1.38
N ILE A 111 -4.09 28.59 0.86
CA ILE A 111 -2.88 29.12 1.49
C ILE A 111 -3.20 29.71 2.87
N ILE A 112 -4.20 30.58 2.97
CA ILE A 112 -4.56 31.22 4.26
C ILE A 112 -5.07 30.17 5.25
N LEU A 113 -5.90 29.24 4.80
CA LEU A 113 -6.40 28.15 5.63
C LEU A 113 -5.25 27.30 6.21
N TYR A 114 -4.33 26.83 5.36
CA TYR A 114 -3.20 26.00 5.82
C TYR A 114 -2.23 26.78 6.69
N SER A 115 -2.00 28.07 6.43
CA SER A 115 -1.19 28.93 7.30
C SER A 115 -1.70 28.91 8.74
N ARG A 116 -3.01 29.09 8.93
CA ARG A 116 -3.67 29.05 10.25
C ARG A 116 -3.66 27.65 10.87
N LEU A 117 -3.94 26.61 10.08
CA LEU A 117 -3.96 25.24 10.57
C LEU A 117 -2.59 24.77 11.03
N LEU A 118 -1.53 25.12 10.29
CA LEU A 118 -0.15 24.77 10.64
C LEU A 118 0.32 25.53 11.89
N GLN A 119 -0.07 26.80 12.07
CA GLN A 119 0.18 27.51 13.33
C GLN A 119 -0.52 26.88 14.54
N ALA A 120 -1.67 26.23 14.33
CA ALA A 120 -2.41 25.52 15.36
C ALA A 120 -2.06 24.02 15.50
N TYR A 121 -1.10 23.53 14.71
CA TYR A 121 -0.58 22.16 14.84
C TYR A 121 0.23 22.05 16.15
N PRO A 122 0.08 20.96 16.93
CA PRO A 122 -0.61 19.72 16.60
C PRO A 122 -2.10 19.62 16.92
N PHE A 123 -2.67 20.58 17.64
CA PHE A 123 -4.05 20.49 18.14
C PHE A 123 -5.11 20.36 17.05
N LYS A 124 -4.87 20.93 15.85
CA LYS A 124 -5.78 20.83 14.69
C LYS A 124 -5.34 19.80 13.63
N LYS A 125 -4.51 18.81 13.97
CA LYS A 125 -4.03 17.75 13.06
C LYS A 125 -5.15 17.08 12.26
N MET A 126 -6.26 16.70 12.89
CA MET A 126 -7.39 16.06 12.19
C MET A 126 -8.02 16.95 11.13
N ARG A 127 -7.99 18.28 11.32
CA ARG A 127 -8.47 19.22 10.30
C ARG A 127 -7.50 19.30 9.13
N ILE A 128 -6.18 19.31 9.37
CA ILE A 128 -5.16 19.23 8.32
C ILE A 128 -5.36 17.97 7.47
N VAL A 129 -5.57 16.80 8.10
CA VAL A 129 -5.83 15.54 7.37
C VAL A 129 -7.08 15.64 6.50
N ARG A 130 -8.16 16.24 7.01
CA ARG A 130 -9.41 16.42 6.25
C ARG A 130 -9.19 17.32 5.05
N GLU A 131 -8.56 18.47 5.24
CA GLU A 131 -8.28 19.40 4.14
C GLU A 131 -7.31 18.80 3.11
N ALA A 132 -6.31 18.04 3.55
CA ALA A 132 -5.32 17.41 2.68
C ALA A 132 -5.93 16.40 1.71
N LYS A 133 -7.05 15.75 2.10
CA LYS A 133 -7.82 14.87 1.20
C LYS A 133 -8.44 15.63 0.03
N THR A 134 -8.75 16.92 0.22
CA THR A 134 -9.24 17.79 -0.84
C THR A 134 -8.08 18.27 -1.71
N ASP A 135 -7.09 18.94 -1.11
CA ASP A 135 -5.95 19.49 -1.83
C ASP A 135 -4.83 19.99 -0.90
N ILE A 136 -3.60 20.09 -1.39
CA ILE A 136 -2.48 20.69 -0.65
C ILE A 136 -1.84 21.76 -1.54
N PRO A 137 -1.92 23.05 -1.17
CA PRO A 137 -1.36 24.12 -1.98
C PRO A 137 0.16 23.96 -2.05
N PRO A 138 0.78 24.14 -3.23
CA PRO A 138 2.20 23.88 -3.41
C PRO A 138 3.09 24.67 -2.44
N LEU A 139 2.70 25.88 -2.02
CA LEU A 139 3.48 26.71 -1.08
C LEU A 139 3.71 26.04 0.28
N TYR A 140 2.68 25.39 0.82
CA TYR A 140 2.75 24.77 2.15
C TYR A 140 2.93 23.25 2.09
N ARG A 141 3.16 22.67 0.90
CA ARG A 141 3.20 21.23 0.69
C ARG A 141 4.19 20.51 1.61
N GLY A 142 5.41 21.01 1.72
CA GLY A 142 6.41 20.47 2.64
C GLY A 142 5.95 20.49 4.10
N ASN A 143 5.46 21.63 4.59
CA ASN A 143 5.00 21.75 5.98
C ASN A 143 3.77 20.89 6.28
N VAL A 144 2.85 20.76 5.34
CA VAL A 144 1.69 19.88 5.47
C VAL A 144 2.12 18.42 5.49
N TRP A 145 3.05 18.02 4.63
CA TRP A 145 3.61 16.65 4.64
C TRP A 145 4.29 16.33 5.97
N ALA A 146 5.10 17.25 6.50
CA ALA A 146 5.69 17.10 7.83
C ALA A 146 4.62 16.93 8.93
N ALA A 147 3.54 17.70 8.89
CA ALA A 147 2.43 17.55 9.84
C ALA A 147 1.68 16.21 9.68
N LEU A 148 1.54 15.69 8.45
CA LEU A 148 0.93 14.38 8.18
C LEU A 148 1.82 13.19 8.56
N LEU A 149 3.15 13.39 8.51
CA LEU A 149 4.16 12.48 9.05
C LEU A 149 4.36 12.65 10.55
N GLU A 150 3.63 13.57 11.18
CA GLU A 150 3.63 13.80 12.63
C GLU A 150 4.98 14.27 13.19
N ILE A 151 5.78 14.96 12.36
CA ILE A 151 7.10 15.46 12.75
C ILE A 151 6.96 16.55 13.82
N GLN A 152 7.69 16.39 14.93
CA GLN A 152 7.75 17.31 16.07
C GLN A 152 9.11 17.19 16.77
N GLY A 153 9.44 18.15 17.63
CA GLY A 153 10.66 18.12 18.43
C GLY A 153 11.75 19.08 17.95
N ASP A 154 12.94 18.96 18.52
CA ASP A 154 14.11 19.79 18.21
C ASP A 154 14.93 19.19 17.07
N LEU A 155 14.36 19.29 15.86
CA LEU A 155 14.91 18.65 14.66
C LEU A 155 16.32 19.16 14.31
N LEU A 156 16.58 20.45 14.58
CA LEU A 156 17.86 21.07 14.22
C LEU A 156 18.98 20.48 15.06
N SER A 157 18.83 20.45 16.38
CA SER A 157 19.82 19.88 17.28
C SER A 157 20.04 18.40 17.01
N GLU A 158 18.96 17.64 16.79
CA GLU A 158 19.03 16.22 16.46
C GLU A 158 19.81 15.97 15.16
N TYR A 159 19.53 16.75 14.11
CA TYR A 159 20.20 16.59 12.82
C TYR A 159 21.67 17.04 12.85
N GLU A 160 21.97 18.14 13.54
CA GLU A 160 23.33 18.68 13.67
C GLU A 160 24.25 17.72 14.43
N ALA A 161 23.74 17.04 15.45
CA ALA A 161 24.49 16.09 16.28
C ALA A 161 25.01 14.85 15.52
N ILE A 162 24.44 14.52 14.36
CA ILE A 162 24.86 13.35 13.56
C ILE A 162 26.18 13.64 12.84
N ASP A 163 27.16 12.75 12.93
CA ASP A 163 28.39 12.87 12.14
C ASP A 163 28.10 12.68 10.64
N LYS A 164 28.39 13.70 9.84
CA LYS A 164 28.19 13.71 8.38
C LYS A 164 29.51 13.79 7.61
N GLU A 165 30.64 13.88 8.31
CA GLU A 165 31.95 14.18 7.74
C GLU A 165 32.81 12.91 7.64
N THR A 166 32.84 12.08 8.69
CA THR A 166 33.70 10.88 8.73
C THR A 166 33.43 9.95 7.56
N VAL A 167 34.47 9.58 6.80
CA VAL A 167 34.33 8.77 5.59
C VAL A 167 33.77 7.38 5.92
N THR A 168 32.73 6.96 5.20
CA THR A 168 32.10 5.65 5.35
C THR A 168 32.24 4.81 4.08
N PRO A 169 32.17 3.47 4.15
CA PRO A 169 32.17 2.61 2.97
C PRO A 169 31.06 2.91 1.96
N THR A 170 29.92 3.43 2.44
CA THR A 170 28.75 3.80 1.62
C THR A 170 28.93 5.10 0.84
N ASP A 171 29.90 5.95 1.21
CA ASP A 171 30.09 7.27 0.59
C ASP A 171 30.32 7.17 -0.92
N ARG A 172 31.11 6.17 -1.36
CA ARG A 172 31.39 5.95 -2.78
C ARG A 172 30.12 5.64 -3.59
N GLN A 173 29.16 4.92 -3.01
CA GLN A 173 27.92 4.58 -3.70
C GLN A 173 27.00 5.80 -3.79
N ILE A 174 26.85 6.53 -2.68
CA ILE A 174 26.11 7.80 -2.62
C ILE A 174 26.64 8.80 -3.67
N GLU A 175 27.97 8.90 -3.81
CA GLU A 175 28.63 9.79 -4.78
C GLU A 175 28.32 9.46 -6.24
N VAL A 176 28.10 8.19 -6.57
CA VAL A 176 27.79 7.74 -7.93
C VAL A 176 26.30 7.86 -8.22
N ASP A 177 25.44 7.75 -7.22
CA ASP A 177 23.98 7.80 -7.37
C ASP A 177 23.47 9.25 -7.50
N ILE A 178 23.95 10.17 -6.65
CA ILE A 178 23.47 11.56 -6.61
C ILE A 178 23.45 12.25 -7.98
N PRO A 179 24.53 12.22 -8.80
CA PRO A 179 24.53 12.91 -10.10
C PRO A 179 23.57 12.31 -11.13
N ARG A 180 23.08 11.09 -10.90
CA ARG A 180 22.11 10.40 -11.76
C ARG A 180 20.67 10.65 -11.30
N CYS A 181 20.48 11.02 -10.04
CA CYS A 181 19.19 11.25 -9.40
C CYS A 181 18.55 12.56 -9.89
N HIS A 182 17.38 12.47 -10.54
CA HIS A 182 16.63 13.64 -11.01
C HIS A 182 17.45 14.70 -11.77
N GLN A 183 18.41 14.26 -12.60
CA GLN A 183 19.33 15.15 -13.34
C GLN A 183 18.65 16.18 -14.28
N TYR A 184 17.36 15.98 -14.58
CA TYR A 184 16.56 16.90 -15.39
C TYR A 184 16.03 18.11 -14.59
N ASP A 185 16.04 18.06 -13.26
CA ASP A 185 15.56 19.14 -12.40
C ASP A 185 16.72 20.09 -12.07
N GLU A 186 16.52 21.38 -12.37
CA GLU A 186 17.57 22.41 -12.23
C GLU A 186 18.00 22.62 -10.77
N LEU A 187 17.08 22.49 -9.81
CA LEU A 187 17.41 22.65 -8.40
C LEU A 187 18.22 21.44 -7.90
N LEU A 188 17.75 20.22 -8.17
CA LEU A 188 18.34 18.98 -7.66
C LEU A 188 19.65 18.60 -8.34
N SER A 189 19.86 19.01 -9.60
CA SER A 189 21.13 18.82 -10.32
C SER A 189 22.23 19.82 -9.91
N SER A 190 21.91 20.82 -9.08
CA SER A 190 22.86 21.84 -8.64
C SER A 190 23.93 21.26 -7.69
N PRO A 191 25.17 21.81 -7.69
CA PRO A 191 26.21 21.38 -6.75
C PRO A 191 25.81 21.52 -5.28
N THR A 192 25.01 22.55 -4.97
CA THR A 192 24.46 22.77 -3.62
C THR A 192 23.50 21.64 -3.22
N ALA A 193 22.61 21.23 -4.12
CA ALA A 193 21.72 20.10 -3.88
C ALA A 193 22.50 18.81 -3.70
N HIS A 194 23.52 18.53 -4.51
CA HIS A 194 24.37 17.34 -4.36
C HIS A 194 25.06 17.28 -3.00
N ALA A 195 25.56 18.42 -2.50
CA ALA A 195 26.14 18.50 -1.16
C ALA A 195 25.11 18.22 -0.06
N LYS A 196 23.87 18.73 -0.22
CA LYS A 196 22.75 18.48 0.71
C LYS A 196 22.29 17.02 0.68
N PHE A 197 22.14 16.41 -0.49
CA PHE A 197 21.85 14.99 -0.66
C PHE A 197 22.85 14.12 0.09
N ARG A 198 24.15 14.38 -0.11
CA ARG A 198 25.22 13.65 0.56
C ARG A 198 25.05 13.69 2.08
N ARG A 199 24.82 14.88 2.65
CA ARG A 199 24.63 15.06 4.10
C ARG A 199 23.39 14.35 4.61
N LEU A 200 22.25 14.45 3.91
CA LEU A 200 21.00 13.80 4.29
C LEU A 200 21.11 12.26 4.27
N LEU A 201 21.60 11.70 3.16
CA LEU A 201 21.73 10.25 2.99
C LEU A 201 22.73 9.66 3.97
N LYS A 202 23.86 10.35 4.18
CA LYS A 202 24.87 9.92 5.16
C LYS A 202 24.36 9.99 6.59
N ALA A 203 23.66 11.06 6.96
CA ALA A 203 23.02 11.17 8.27
C ALA A 203 22.02 10.04 8.51
N TRP A 204 21.26 9.65 7.47
CA TRP A 204 20.29 8.56 7.56
C TRP A 204 20.95 7.20 7.77
N VAL A 205 21.96 6.86 6.96
CA VAL A 205 22.69 5.60 7.10
C VAL A 205 23.36 5.48 8.47
N ILE A 206 23.98 6.56 8.96
CA ILE A 206 24.68 6.56 10.26
C ILE A 206 23.70 6.41 11.43
N SER A 207 22.53 7.04 11.34
CA SER A 207 21.52 6.98 12.40
C SER A 207 20.76 5.65 12.45
N HIS A 208 20.90 4.80 11.43
CA HIS A 208 20.25 3.50 11.34
C HIS A 208 21.26 2.38 11.08
N PRO A 209 22.04 1.97 12.11
CA PRO A 209 23.14 1.00 11.94
C PRO A 209 22.69 -0.38 11.47
N GLN A 210 21.40 -0.72 11.59
CA GLN A 210 20.81 -1.95 11.07
C GLN A 210 20.53 -1.91 9.55
N TYR A 211 20.56 -0.72 8.94
CA TYR A 211 20.26 -0.52 7.53
C TYR A 211 21.52 -0.25 6.72
N VAL A 212 21.43 -0.57 5.43
CA VAL A 212 22.48 -0.31 4.45
C VAL A 212 21.92 0.58 3.33
N TYR A 213 22.81 1.36 2.72
CA TYR A 213 22.42 2.17 1.57
C TYR A 213 22.08 1.26 0.38
N TRP A 214 20.82 1.29 -0.05
CA TRP A 214 20.36 0.64 -1.28
C TRP A 214 20.08 1.69 -2.35
N GLN A 215 20.45 1.39 -3.60
CA GLN A 215 20.18 2.25 -4.75
C GLN A 215 18.66 2.52 -4.84
N GLY A 216 18.29 3.80 -4.98
CA GLY A 216 16.91 4.26 -4.92
C GLY A 216 16.58 5.06 -3.65
N LEU A 217 17.40 4.96 -2.58
CA LEU A 217 17.23 5.80 -1.39
C LEU A 217 17.45 7.30 -1.70
N ASP A 218 18.37 7.62 -2.61
CA ASP A 218 18.55 8.95 -3.20
C ASP A 218 17.25 9.48 -3.83
N SER A 219 16.56 8.62 -4.59
CA SER A 219 15.29 8.96 -5.24
C SER A 219 14.16 9.19 -4.23
N LEU A 220 14.16 8.47 -3.10
CA LEU A 220 13.23 8.72 -1.99
C LEU A 220 13.55 10.00 -1.21
N CYS A 221 14.84 10.37 -1.12
CA CYS A 221 15.29 11.61 -0.49
C CYS A 221 14.93 12.85 -1.32
N ALA A 222 14.88 12.73 -2.64
CA ALA A 222 14.75 13.85 -3.56
C ALA A 222 13.50 14.75 -3.31
N PRO A 223 12.27 14.21 -3.14
CA PRO A 223 11.10 15.05 -2.86
C PRO A 223 11.22 15.84 -1.56
N PHE A 224 11.79 15.25 -0.51
CA PHE A 224 11.95 15.92 0.78
C PHE A 224 13.01 17.00 0.73
N LEU A 225 14.14 16.74 0.08
CA LEU A 225 15.16 17.76 -0.15
C LEU A 225 14.62 18.91 -1.01
N TYR A 226 13.85 18.61 -2.06
CA TYR A 226 13.24 19.63 -2.92
C TYR A 226 12.29 20.54 -2.12
N LEU A 227 11.35 19.95 -1.37
CA LEU A 227 10.35 20.71 -0.61
C LEU A 227 10.93 21.46 0.60
N HIS A 228 12.06 20.98 1.13
CA HIS A 228 12.71 21.53 2.33
C HIS A 228 14.16 21.93 2.06
N PHE A 229 14.44 22.48 0.87
CA PHE A 229 15.80 22.77 0.43
C PHE A 229 16.62 23.64 1.41
N ASN A 230 15.92 24.57 2.07
CA ASN A 230 16.48 25.50 3.06
C ASN A 230 16.40 24.98 4.51
N ASN A 231 15.89 23.77 4.74
CA ASN A 231 15.75 23.17 6.06
C ASN A 231 16.05 21.65 6.00
N GLU A 232 17.35 21.31 5.99
CA GLU A 232 17.82 19.92 5.92
C GLU A 232 17.35 19.08 7.10
N ALA A 233 17.26 19.65 8.31
CA ALA A 233 16.78 18.95 9.49
C ALA A 233 15.33 18.44 9.31
N LEU A 234 14.45 19.29 8.78
CA LEU A 234 13.07 18.90 8.48
C LEU A 234 13.01 17.89 7.32
N ALA A 235 13.83 18.07 6.28
CA ALA A 235 13.93 17.11 5.18
C ALA A 235 14.33 15.71 5.69
N TYR A 236 15.34 15.66 6.55
CA TYR A 236 15.85 14.45 7.19
C TYR A 236 14.80 13.76 8.06
N ALA A 237 14.11 14.51 8.91
CA ALA A 237 13.07 13.97 9.78
C ALA A 237 11.89 13.39 8.97
N CYS A 238 11.47 14.10 7.91
CA CYS A 238 10.45 13.62 6.98
C CYS A 238 10.88 12.33 6.27
N LEU A 239 12.11 12.28 5.72
CA LEU A 239 12.64 11.09 5.06
C LEU A 239 12.67 9.88 6.02
N SER A 240 13.22 10.08 7.23
CA SER A 240 13.37 9.01 8.23
C SER A 240 12.02 8.42 8.63
N THR A 241 11.05 9.30 8.95
CA THR A 241 9.70 8.88 9.35
C THR A 241 8.92 8.27 8.19
N PHE A 242 9.13 8.76 6.97
CA PHE A 242 8.54 8.17 5.76
C PHE A 242 9.02 6.74 5.54
N ILE A 243 10.34 6.50 5.65
CA ILE A 243 10.91 5.16 5.49
C ILE A 243 10.41 4.23 6.59
N ASP A 244 10.43 4.65 7.85
CA ASP A 244 9.93 3.83 8.96
C ASP A 244 8.46 3.46 8.78
N LYS A 245 7.64 4.37 8.25
CA LYS A 245 6.21 4.15 8.03
C LYS A 245 5.87 3.26 6.82
N TYR A 246 6.52 3.47 5.68
CA TYR A 246 6.11 2.87 4.40
C TYR A 246 7.06 1.82 3.86
N LEU A 247 8.30 1.79 4.34
CA LEU A 247 9.39 0.94 3.90
C LEU A 247 10.10 0.32 5.11
N HIS A 248 9.32 -0.01 6.14
CA HIS A 248 9.83 -0.60 7.37
C HIS A 248 10.66 -1.86 7.07
N ASN A 249 11.87 -1.93 7.61
CA ASN A 249 12.83 -3.01 7.38
C ASN A 249 13.26 -3.25 5.92
N PHE A 250 12.84 -2.40 4.98
CA PHE A 250 13.15 -2.55 3.57
C PHE A 250 14.64 -2.40 3.27
N PHE A 251 15.35 -1.59 4.08
CA PHE A 251 16.77 -1.29 3.91
C PHE A 251 17.70 -2.15 4.78
N LEU A 252 17.21 -3.25 5.37
CA LEU A 252 18.06 -4.22 6.07
C LEU A 252 19.17 -4.73 5.14
N GLN A 253 20.28 -5.14 5.74
CA GLN A 253 21.35 -5.82 5.01
C GLN A 253 20.84 -7.12 4.36
N ASP A 254 20.01 -7.88 5.08
CA ASP A 254 19.18 -8.94 4.52
C ASP A 254 17.70 -8.54 4.63
N ASN A 255 17.18 -7.99 3.54
CA ASN A 255 15.80 -7.54 3.39
C ASN A 255 14.93 -8.55 2.61
N SER A 256 15.45 -9.75 2.32
CA SER A 256 14.84 -10.75 1.45
C SER A 256 13.38 -11.03 1.82
N LEU A 257 13.10 -11.26 3.11
CA LEU A 257 11.75 -11.57 3.59
C LEU A 257 10.76 -10.42 3.36
N VAL A 258 11.19 -9.17 3.60
CA VAL A 258 10.35 -7.98 3.44
C VAL A 258 9.94 -7.84 1.98
N ILE A 259 10.87 -7.98 1.05
CA ILE A 259 10.58 -7.82 -0.37
C ILE A 259 9.74 -8.96 -0.93
N LYS A 260 10.05 -10.20 -0.54
CA LYS A 260 9.23 -11.37 -0.90
C LYS A 260 7.77 -11.13 -0.53
N GLU A 261 7.51 -10.56 0.64
CA GLU A 261 6.15 -10.22 1.09
C GLU A 261 5.52 -9.14 0.19
N TYR A 262 6.17 -7.99 0.01
CA TYR A 262 5.66 -6.89 -0.83
C TYR A 262 5.30 -7.36 -2.24
N LEU A 263 6.18 -8.18 -2.81
CA LEU A 263 6.03 -8.63 -4.18
C LEU A 263 5.03 -9.77 -4.34
N ALA A 264 4.92 -10.68 -3.37
CA ALA A 264 3.84 -11.64 -3.35
C ALA A 264 2.49 -10.89 -3.37
N VAL A 265 2.31 -9.90 -2.49
CA VAL A 265 1.09 -9.07 -2.46
C VAL A 265 0.85 -8.36 -3.79
N PHE A 266 1.88 -7.74 -4.38
CA PHE A 266 1.77 -7.02 -5.65
C PHE A 266 1.44 -7.94 -6.84
N SER A 267 2.09 -9.11 -6.91
CA SER A 267 1.80 -10.16 -7.89
C SER A 267 0.34 -10.58 -7.86
N HIS A 268 -0.17 -10.83 -6.66
CA HIS A 268 -1.55 -11.29 -6.46
C HIS A 268 -2.55 -10.25 -6.95
N LEU A 269 -2.27 -8.97 -6.66
CA LEU A 269 -3.13 -7.86 -7.04
C LEU A 269 -3.19 -7.67 -8.57
N ILE A 270 -2.04 -7.68 -9.24
CA ILE A 270 -1.96 -7.48 -10.70
C ILE A 270 -2.56 -8.68 -11.44
N ALA A 271 -2.21 -9.90 -11.04
CA ALA A 271 -2.69 -11.13 -11.66
C ALA A 271 -4.23 -11.24 -11.61
N TYR A 272 -4.81 -10.86 -10.47
CA TYR A 272 -6.27 -10.89 -10.27
C TYR A 272 -6.99 -9.78 -11.04
N LEU A 273 -6.43 -8.56 -11.08
CA LEU A 273 -7.05 -7.41 -11.76
C LEU A 273 -7.20 -7.62 -13.27
N THR A 274 -6.24 -8.29 -13.91
CA THR A 274 -6.20 -8.43 -15.36
C THR A 274 -6.51 -9.83 -15.87
N MET A 275 -7.09 -10.70 -15.05
CA MET A 275 -7.39 -12.08 -15.44
C MET A 275 -6.16 -12.79 -16.05
N TYR A 276 -4.98 -12.54 -15.48
CA TYR A 276 -3.68 -13.10 -15.86
C TYR A 276 -3.14 -12.69 -17.25
N THR A 277 -3.83 -11.86 -18.03
CA THR A 277 -3.44 -11.53 -19.42
C THR A 277 -2.11 -10.77 -19.56
N HIS A 278 -1.78 -9.92 -18.60
CA HIS A 278 -0.49 -9.24 -18.56
C HIS A 278 0.64 -10.09 -17.98
N VAL A 279 0.30 -11.27 -17.45
CA VAL A 279 1.22 -12.18 -16.76
C VAL A 279 1.76 -13.24 -17.71
N PHE A 280 0.95 -13.72 -18.66
CA PHE A 280 1.36 -14.77 -19.61
C PHE A 280 1.28 -14.32 -21.07
N PRO A 281 2.16 -14.85 -21.94
CA PRO A 281 2.02 -14.67 -23.38
C PRO A 281 0.70 -15.28 -23.89
N LEU A 282 0.15 -14.71 -24.97
CA LEU A 282 -1.20 -15.04 -25.47
C LEU A 282 -1.47 -16.54 -25.67
N HIS A 283 -0.51 -17.32 -26.17
CA HIS A 283 -0.70 -18.76 -26.37
C HIS A 283 -0.94 -19.53 -25.05
N LYS A 284 -0.29 -19.11 -23.96
CA LYS A 284 -0.53 -19.65 -22.61
C LYS A 284 -1.87 -19.17 -22.06
N ILE A 285 -2.25 -17.93 -22.35
CA ILE A 285 -3.56 -17.39 -22.00
C ILE A 285 -4.68 -18.18 -22.64
N PHE A 286 -4.57 -18.55 -23.92
CA PHE A 286 -5.61 -19.34 -24.60
C PHE A 286 -5.84 -20.67 -23.89
N HIS A 287 -4.78 -21.42 -23.58
CA HIS A 287 -4.91 -22.69 -22.84
C HIS A 287 -5.50 -22.51 -21.43
N LEU A 288 -5.12 -21.45 -20.73
CA LEU A 288 -5.68 -21.13 -19.42
C LEU A 288 -7.16 -20.75 -19.53
N TRP A 289 -7.50 -19.95 -20.55
CA TRP A 289 -8.84 -19.43 -20.78
C TRP A 289 -9.82 -20.47 -21.32
N ASP A 290 -9.34 -21.45 -22.09
CA ASP A 290 -10.13 -22.62 -22.50
C ASP A 290 -10.76 -23.32 -21.29
N THR A 291 -10.03 -23.40 -20.17
CA THR A 291 -10.57 -23.94 -18.92
C THR A 291 -11.35 -22.89 -18.12
N LEU A 292 -10.85 -21.66 -18.08
CA LEU A 292 -11.47 -20.57 -17.31
C LEU A 292 -12.91 -20.28 -17.76
N LEU A 293 -13.14 -20.26 -19.08
CA LEU A 293 -14.44 -19.97 -19.68
C LEU A 293 -15.47 -21.08 -19.44
N LEU A 294 -15.02 -22.31 -19.14
CA LEU A 294 -15.87 -23.43 -18.74
C LEU A 294 -16.18 -23.44 -17.23
N GLY A 295 -15.36 -22.74 -16.44
CA GLY A 295 -15.48 -22.65 -14.98
C GLY A 295 -16.59 -21.70 -14.54
N LYS A 296 -17.02 -21.85 -13.27
CA LYS A 296 -17.90 -20.84 -12.63
C LYS A 296 -17.12 -19.57 -12.34
N ASP A 297 -17.82 -18.49 -11.98
CA ASP A 297 -17.22 -17.18 -11.74
C ASP A 297 -16.11 -17.14 -10.66
N SER A 298 -16.05 -18.14 -9.77
CA SER A 298 -15.04 -18.26 -8.72
C SER A 298 -13.79 -19.03 -9.16
N PHE A 299 -13.82 -19.67 -10.33
CA PHE A 299 -12.69 -20.42 -10.88
C PHE A 299 -11.40 -19.59 -11.07
N PRO A 300 -11.45 -18.30 -11.48
CA PRO A 300 -10.26 -17.45 -11.54
C PRO A 300 -9.50 -17.35 -10.22
N LEU A 301 -10.17 -17.45 -9.06
CA LEU A 301 -9.51 -17.47 -7.74
C LEU A 301 -8.63 -18.71 -7.57
N CYS A 302 -9.10 -19.85 -8.08
CA CYS A 302 -8.38 -21.13 -8.01
C CYS A 302 -7.14 -21.13 -8.90
N ILE A 303 -7.22 -20.48 -10.08
CA ILE A 303 -6.07 -20.23 -10.95
C ILE A 303 -5.00 -19.40 -10.24
N GLY A 304 -5.42 -18.33 -9.56
CA GLY A 304 -4.51 -17.50 -8.77
C GLY A 304 -3.76 -18.35 -7.75
N VAL A 305 -4.48 -19.11 -6.93
CA VAL A 305 -3.88 -20.00 -5.92
C VAL A 305 -2.92 -21.03 -6.53
N ALA A 306 -3.25 -21.62 -7.69
CA ALA A 306 -2.40 -22.59 -8.37
C ALA A 306 -1.08 -21.98 -8.87
N ILE A 307 -1.09 -20.74 -9.37
CA ILE A 307 0.13 -20.01 -9.76
C ILE A 307 0.99 -19.77 -8.52
N LEU A 308 0.39 -19.38 -7.41
CA LEU A 308 1.11 -19.12 -6.14
C LEU A 308 1.73 -20.37 -5.54
N GLN A 309 1.07 -21.52 -5.68
CA GLN A 309 1.65 -22.79 -5.27
C GLN A 309 2.90 -23.13 -6.10
N GLN A 310 2.94 -22.78 -7.39
CA GLN A 310 4.13 -22.99 -8.22
C GLN A 310 5.25 -22.02 -7.86
N LEU A 311 4.93 -20.75 -7.60
CA LEU A 311 5.92 -19.73 -7.23
C LEU A 311 6.40 -19.83 -5.78
N ARG A 312 5.76 -20.65 -4.94
CA ARG A 312 6.01 -20.69 -3.49
C ARG A 312 7.48 -20.93 -3.14
N THR A 313 8.16 -21.87 -3.78
CA THR A 313 9.56 -22.20 -3.47
C THR A 313 10.49 -21.03 -3.80
N ASP A 314 10.22 -20.38 -4.91
CA ASP A 314 11.01 -19.27 -5.45
C ASP A 314 10.79 -18.02 -4.59
N LEU A 315 9.53 -17.70 -4.31
CA LEU A 315 9.11 -16.66 -3.36
C LEU A 315 9.63 -16.89 -1.94
N LEU A 316 9.92 -18.12 -1.52
CA LEU A 316 10.51 -18.41 -0.20
C LEU A 316 12.04 -18.38 -0.22
N SER A 317 12.68 -18.44 -1.38
CA SER A 317 14.15 -18.52 -1.52
C SER A 317 14.84 -17.21 -1.94
N PHE A 318 14.19 -16.32 -2.70
CA PHE A 318 14.83 -15.11 -3.27
C PHE A 318 15.18 -13.93 -2.33
N GLY A 319 16.21 -13.15 -2.69
CA GLY A 319 16.55 -11.86 -2.08
C GLY A 319 15.92 -10.67 -2.83
N PHE A 320 16.26 -9.43 -2.46
CA PHE A 320 15.66 -8.19 -3.01
C PHE A 320 15.70 -8.08 -4.54
N ASN A 321 16.90 -8.25 -5.11
CA ASN A 321 17.16 -7.96 -6.51
C ASN A 321 16.58 -9.06 -7.41
N GLU A 322 16.66 -10.32 -6.97
CA GLU A 322 16.10 -11.48 -7.66
C GLU A 322 14.57 -11.37 -7.74
N CYS A 323 13.97 -10.85 -6.67
CA CYS A 323 12.56 -10.57 -6.55
C CYS A 323 12.09 -9.45 -7.51
N ILE A 324 12.81 -8.32 -7.61
CA ILE A 324 12.47 -7.27 -8.58
C ILE A 324 12.58 -7.77 -10.03
N LEU A 325 13.62 -8.56 -10.31
CA LEU A 325 13.79 -9.22 -11.60
C LEU A 325 12.66 -10.21 -11.89
N LEU A 326 12.17 -10.94 -10.88
CA LEU A 326 11.06 -11.90 -11.03
C LEU A 326 9.77 -11.27 -11.56
N PHE A 327 9.48 -10.02 -11.19
CA PHE A 327 8.27 -9.35 -11.66
C PHE A 327 8.47 -8.60 -12.97
N SER A 328 9.72 -8.35 -13.33
CA SER A 328 10.10 -7.88 -14.66
C SER A 328 10.12 -9.05 -15.66
N ASP A 329 10.50 -10.25 -15.20
CA ASP A 329 10.64 -11.48 -15.96
C ASP A 329 10.18 -12.69 -15.12
N MET A 330 8.88 -13.00 -15.18
CA MET A 330 8.25 -14.04 -14.38
C MET A 330 8.78 -15.42 -14.75
N PRO A 331 9.10 -16.30 -13.78
CA PRO A 331 9.66 -17.60 -14.08
C PRO A 331 8.59 -18.43 -14.79
N GLU A 332 9.04 -19.40 -15.58
CA GLU A 332 8.13 -20.11 -16.45
C GLU A 332 7.10 -20.92 -15.66
N ILE A 333 5.85 -20.46 -15.68
CA ILE A 333 4.72 -21.21 -15.11
C ILE A 333 4.31 -22.33 -16.07
N ASP A 334 4.19 -23.54 -15.52
CA ASP A 334 3.61 -24.69 -16.21
C ASP A 334 2.07 -24.53 -16.22
N ILE A 335 1.53 -24.19 -17.39
CA ILE A 335 0.10 -23.97 -17.61
C ILE A 335 -0.71 -25.27 -17.47
N GLN A 336 -0.15 -26.42 -17.87
CA GLN A 336 -0.84 -27.71 -17.75
C GLN A 336 -0.98 -28.14 -16.29
N ARG A 337 0.08 -27.94 -15.49
CA ARG A 337 0.01 -28.09 -14.04
C ARG A 337 -0.94 -27.07 -13.43
N CYS A 338 -0.88 -25.81 -13.85
CA CYS A 338 -1.74 -24.74 -13.35
C CYS A 338 -3.21 -25.09 -13.54
N VAL A 339 -3.62 -25.48 -14.75
CA VAL A 339 -5.00 -25.89 -15.07
C VAL A 339 -5.43 -27.08 -14.20
N ARG A 340 -4.60 -28.13 -14.11
CA ARG A 340 -4.88 -29.33 -13.32
C ARG A 340 -5.06 -29.02 -11.83
N ASP A 341 -4.15 -28.25 -11.27
CA ASP A 341 -4.17 -27.84 -9.87
C ASP A 341 -5.37 -26.91 -9.59
N SER A 342 -5.71 -26.01 -10.51
CA SER A 342 -6.88 -25.13 -10.42
C SER A 342 -8.20 -25.91 -10.40
N ILE A 343 -8.34 -26.92 -11.28
CA ILE A 343 -9.50 -27.81 -11.29
C ILE A 343 -9.58 -28.60 -9.98
N ARG A 344 -8.45 -29.15 -9.49
CA ARG A 344 -8.43 -29.86 -8.21
C ARG A 344 -8.86 -28.93 -7.06
N ILE A 345 -8.30 -27.72 -6.98
CA ILE A 345 -8.63 -26.74 -5.94
C ILE A 345 -10.12 -26.38 -6.04
N PHE A 346 -10.63 -26.08 -7.23
CA PHE A 346 -12.04 -25.74 -7.44
C PHE A 346 -12.99 -26.87 -7.02
N CYS A 347 -12.70 -28.11 -7.43
CA CYS A 347 -13.55 -29.27 -7.11
C CYS A 347 -13.49 -29.69 -5.63
N THR A 348 -12.43 -29.31 -4.91
CA THR A 348 -12.25 -29.64 -3.48
C THR A 348 -12.59 -28.49 -2.54
N THR A 349 -12.86 -27.31 -3.07
CA THR A 349 -13.26 -26.12 -2.30
C THR A 349 -14.78 -26.02 -2.26
N PRO A 350 -15.42 -25.98 -1.08
CA PRO A 350 -16.86 -25.76 -0.96
C PRO A 350 -17.28 -24.44 -1.62
N GLN A 351 -18.46 -24.39 -2.24
CA GLN A 351 -18.85 -23.21 -3.02
C GLN A 351 -18.97 -21.97 -2.14
N GLY A 352 -19.50 -22.12 -0.92
CA GLY A 352 -19.61 -21.04 0.05
C GLY A 352 -18.27 -20.37 0.40
N ALA A 353 -17.16 -21.11 0.35
CA ALA A 353 -15.83 -20.56 0.65
C ALA A 353 -15.37 -19.49 -0.36
N THR A 354 -16.00 -19.45 -1.53
CA THR A 354 -15.74 -18.47 -2.59
C THR A 354 -16.89 -17.48 -2.81
N TYR A 355 -17.84 -17.42 -1.87
CA TYR A 355 -19.02 -16.57 -1.96
C TYR A 355 -18.66 -15.08 -2.05
N ARG A 356 -19.29 -14.37 -2.99
CA ARG A 356 -19.12 -12.92 -3.20
C ARG A 356 -20.50 -12.29 -3.39
N GLN A 357 -20.81 -11.27 -2.57
CA GLN A 357 -22.10 -10.58 -2.61
C GLN A 357 -22.40 -9.94 -3.97
N HIS A 358 -21.37 -9.49 -4.68
CA HIS A 358 -21.49 -8.81 -5.97
C HIS A 358 -21.29 -9.75 -7.18
N ALA A 359 -21.18 -11.07 -6.96
CA ALA A 359 -21.16 -12.02 -8.07
C ALA A 359 -22.49 -11.98 -8.83
N ARG A 360 -22.45 -12.29 -10.13
CA ARG A 360 -23.67 -12.31 -10.95
C ARG A 360 -24.60 -13.39 -10.39
N PRO A 361 -25.90 -13.10 -10.13
CA PRO A 361 -26.83 -14.09 -9.63
C PRO A 361 -26.86 -15.31 -10.56
N SER A 362 -26.62 -16.50 -10.02
CA SER A 362 -26.71 -17.76 -10.76
C SER A 362 -28.16 -18.04 -11.10
N GLY A 363 -28.56 -17.85 -12.36
CA GLY A 363 -29.95 -17.95 -12.81
C GLY A 363 -30.53 -19.37 -12.94
N SER A 364 -29.94 -20.39 -12.32
CA SER A 364 -30.22 -21.81 -12.64
C SER A 364 -30.47 -22.76 -11.46
N GLY A 365 -30.66 -22.27 -10.23
CA GLY A 365 -30.98 -23.14 -9.09
C GLY A 365 -32.49 -23.23 -8.81
N LEU A 366 -33.00 -24.44 -8.50
CA LEU A 366 -34.24 -24.59 -7.73
C LEU A 366 -34.19 -23.67 -6.50
N PRO A 367 -35.33 -23.18 -5.98
CA PRO A 367 -35.35 -22.37 -4.77
C PRO A 367 -34.74 -23.17 -3.60
N SER A 368 -33.45 -22.97 -3.33
CA SER A 368 -32.83 -23.43 -2.10
C SER A 368 -33.44 -22.63 -0.95
N SER A 369 -33.70 -23.31 0.17
CA SER A 369 -34.30 -22.65 1.31
C SER A 369 -33.38 -21.49 1.75
N PRO A 370 -33.88 -20.25 1.92
CA PRO A 370 -33.06 -19.09 2.28
C PRO A 370 -32.35 -19.25 3.64
N SER A 371 -32.80 -20.21 4.46
CA SER A 371 -32.12 -20.62 5.69
C SER A 371 -30.79 -21.34 5.44
N LEU A 372 -30.67 -22.10 4.34
CA LEU A 372 -29.52 -22.96 4.05
C LEU A 372 -28.44 -22.30 3.19
N SER A 373 -28.78 -21.21 2.49
CA SER A 373 -27.87 -20.50 1.59
C SER A 373 -26.93 -19.52 2.31
N MET A 374 -25.84 -19.15 1.64
CA MET A 374 -24.88 -18.15 2.11
C MET A 374 -25.52 -16.77 2.28
N SER A 375 -25.13 -16.07 3.35
CA SER A 375 -25.47 -14.65 3.57
C SER A 375 -24.24 -13.75 3.48
N ALA A 376 -24.41 -12.60 2.83
CA ALA A 376 -23.42 -11.53 2.86
C ALA A 376 -23.21 -11.00 4.28
N VAL A 377 -21.99 -10.55 4.55
CA VAL A 377 -21.61 -9.84 5.77
C VAL A 377 -20.99 -8.52 5.36
N LEU A 378 -20.87 -7.59 6.31
CA LEU A 378 -20.19 -6.32 6.07
C LEU A 378 -18.73 -6.58 5.64
N LEU A 379 -18.22 -5.72 4.75
CA LEU A 379 -16.86 -5.84 4.22
C LEU A 379 -15.81 -5.80 5.35
N GLU A 380 -16.04 -5.03 6.40
CA GLU A 380 -15.16 -4.96 7.57
C GLU A 380 -15.10 -6.30 8.32
N VAL A 381 -16.24 -6.98 8.46
CA VAL A 381 -16.30 -8.31 9.06
C VAL A 381 -15.54 -9.30 8.19
N LEU A 382 -15.77 -9.29 6.87
CA LEU A 382 -15.10 -10.19 5.92
C LEU A 382 -13.57 -10.03 5.96
N LYS A 383 -13.06 -8.80 6.09
CA LYS A 383 -11.62 -8.51 6.21
C LYS A 383 -11.00 -9.07 7.49
N SER A 384 -11.79 -9.23 8.55
CA SER A 384 -11.32 -9.76 9.84
C SER A 384 -11.37 -11.29 9.95
N GLU A 385 -11.95 -11.99 8.96
CA GLU A 385 -12.07 -13.45 9.00
C GLU A 385 -10.76 -14.14 8.60
N LEU A 386 -10.26 -15.03 9.45
CA LEU A 386 -9.05 -15.83 9.20
C LEU A 386 -9.35 -17.17 8.50
N CYS A 387 -10.61 -17.54 8.37
CA CYS A 387 -11.02 -18.79 7.72
C CYS A 387 -12.30 -18.62 6.90
N PRO A 388 -12.47 -19.39 5.81
CA PRO A 388 -13.63 -19.26 4.94
C PRO A 388 -14.95 -19.70 5.61
N ARG A 389 -16.04 -19.07 5.17
CA ARG A 389 -17.42 -19.45 5.55
C ARG A 389 -18.01 -20.39 4.51
N ILE A 390 -18.89 -21.29 4.93
CA ILE A 390 -19.64 -22.18 4.07
C ILE A 390 -21.13 -22.13 4.38
N SER A 391 -21.95 -22.51 3.40
CA SER A 391 -23.38 -22.63 3.58
C SER A 391 -23.75 -23.90 4.36
N ALA A 392 -24.98 -23.96 4.87
CA ALA A 392 -25.49 -25.20 5.43
C ALA A 392 -25.71 -26.27 4.35
N GLU A 393 -25.99 -25.84 3.11
CA GLU A 393 -26.04 -26.73 1.95
C GLU A 393 -24.68 -27.38 1.65
N ASP A 394 -23.59 -26.59 1.72
CA ASP A 394 -22.21 -27.11 1.60
C ASP A 394 -21.91 -28.14 2.71
N LEU A 395 -22.31 -27.85 3.96
CA LEU A 395 -22.13 -28.76 5.10
C LEU A 395 -22.86 -30.08 4.86
N ILE A 396 -24.12 -30.04 4.42
CA ILE A 396 -24.92 -31.25 4.14
C ILE A 396 -24.25 -32.07 3.04
N GLY A 397 -23.86 -31.43 1.92
CA GLY A 397 -23.17 -32.12 0.83
C GLY A 397 -21.87 -32.79 1.26
N LEU A 398 -21.06 -32.12 2.11
CA LEU A 398 -19.83 -32.68 2.66
C LEU A 398 -20.10 -33.90 3.55
N LEU A 399 -21.17 -33.88 4.35
CA LEU A 399 -21.56 -34.99 5.22
C LEU A 399 -22.13 -36.19 4.44
N GLU A 400 -22.88 -35.94 3.36
CA GLU A 400 -23.44 -36.98 2.49
C GLU A 400 -22.35 -37.71 1.70
N VAL A 401 -21.37 -36.98 1.15
CA VAL A 401 -20.19 -37.56 0.49
C VAL A 401 -19.36 -38.42 1.46
N GLY A 402 -19.36 -38.07 2.75
CA GLY A 402 -18.68 -38.84 3.80
C GLY A 402 -19.34 -40.17 4.18
N ARG A 403 -20.61 -40.41 3.80
CA ARG A 403 -21.40 -41.60 4.18
C ARG A 403 -21.40 -42.75 3.15
N GLY A 404 -20.82 -42.56 1.97
CA GLY A 404 -20.76 -43.60 0.95
C GLY A 404 -19.83 -44.76 1.34
N ASP A 405 -20.35 -46.00 1.27
CA ASP A 405 -19.70 -47.27 1.68
C ASP A 405 -18.46 -47.70 0.85
N SER A 406 -17.96 -46.82 -0.01
CA SER A 406 -16.72 -47.08 -0.74
C SER A 406 -15.53 -46.84 0.20
N ALA A 407 -14.72 -47.88 0.44
CA ALA A 407 -13.46 -47.86 1.18
C ALA A 407 -12.38 -46.87 0.65
N GLN A 408 -12.76 -45.97 -0.25
CA GLN A 408 -11.98 -44.91 -0.91
C GLN A 408 -12.55 -43.49 -0.65
N SER A 409 -13.41 -43.28 0.35
CA SER A 409 -13.78 -41.92 0.77
C SER A 409 -12.55 -41.16 1.30
N LYS A 410 -11.95 -40.33 0.44
CA LYS A 410 -10.77 -39.48 0.73
C LYS A 410 -11.06 -38.32 1.68
N PHE A 411 -12.32 -38.07 2.04
CA PHE A 411 -12.75 -36.90 2.81
C PHE A 411 -13.42 -37.31 4.11
N ARG A 412 -12.64 -37.44 5.18
CA ARG A 412 -13.18 -37.52 6.54
C ARG A 412 -13.25 -36.11 7.13
N VAL A 413 -14.47 -35.63 7.32
CA VAL A 413 -14.78 -34.32 7.88
C VAL A 413 -15.13 -34.48 9.36
N LEU A 414 -14.52 -33.68 10.23
CA LEU A 414 -14.90 -33.57 11.64
C LEU A 414 -15.73 -32.30 11.84
N VAL A 415 -16.87 -32.41 12.52
CA VAL A 415 -17.66 -31.24 12.90
C VAL A 415 -17.42 -30.93 14.38
N ALA A 416 -16.86 -29.76 14.67
CA ALA A 416 -16.69 -29.23 16.02
C ALA A 416 -17.82 -28.22 16.29
N ASP A 417 -18.74 -28.57 17.17
CA ASP A 417 -19.87 -27.73 17.55
C ASP A 417 -19.52 -26.91 18.80
N VAL A 418 -19.34 -25.61 18.63
CA VAL A 418 -18.89 -24.71 19.70
C VAL A 418 -20.02 -24.02 20.46
N ARG A 419 -21.27 -24.43 20.21
CA ARG A 419 -22.44 -23.96 20.94
C ARG A 419 -22.45 -24.48 22.38
N ALA A 420 -23.24 -23.82 23.21
CA ALA A 420 -23.45 -24.24 24.60
C ALA A 420 -24.02 -25.68 24.66
N PRO A 421 -23.69 -26.46 25.71
CA PRO A 421 -24.14 -27.85 25.83
C PRO A 421 -25.66 -28.01 25.74
N GLU A 422 -26.41 -27.02 26.24
CA GLU A 422 -27.87 -27.03 26.21
C GLU A 422 -28.41 -26.92 24.77
N GLU A 423 -27.78 -26.14 23.91
CA GLU A 423 -28.14 -26.05 22.48
C GLU A 423 -27.76 -27.32 21.73
N TYR A 424 -26.62 -27.92 22.07
CA TYR A 424 -26.16 -29.18 21.47
C TYR A 424 -27.11 -30.33 21.78
N ILE A 425 -27.55 -30.47 23.03
CA ILE A 425 -28.49 -31.52 23.46
C ILE A 425 -29.86 -31.38 22.77
N ARG A 426 -30.29 -30.14 22.48
CA ARG A 426 -31.57 -29.89 21.78
C ARG A 426 -31.55 -30.38 20.32
N GLY A 427 -30.37 -30.38 19.69
CA GLY A 427 -30.19 -30.83 18.32
C GLY A 427 -28.77 -30.58 17.84
N ALA A 428 -28.12 -31.64 17.37
CA ALA A 428 -26.74 -31.62 16.91
C ALA A 428 -26.56 -32.38 15.60
N VAL A 429 -25.52 -32.01 14.86
CA VAL A 429 -25.10 -32.74 13.66
C VAL A 429 -24.60 -34.12 14.08
N PRO A 430 -25.03 -35.23 13.45
CA PRO A 430 -24.55 -36.57 13.79
C PRO A 430 -23.03 -36.68 13.71
N ASN A 431 -22.40 -37.34 14.70
CA ASN A 431 -20.94 -37.49 14.82
C ASN A 431 -20.15 -36.18 15.02
N SER A 432 -20.82 -35.07 15.34
CA SER A 432 -20.13 -33.85 15.77
C SER A 432 -19.63 -33.97 17.21
N VAL A 433 -18.57 -33.25 17.53
CA VAL A 433 -17.99 -33.15 18.88
C VAL A 433 -18.37 -31.80 19.46
N ASN A 434 -18.99 -31.77 20.64
CA ASN A 434 -19.33 -30.52 21.30
C ASN A 434 -18.13 -29.96 22.06
N ILE A 435 -17.73 -28.72 21.75
CA ILE A 435 -16.59 -28.02 22.36
C ILE A 435 -17.06 -26.59 22.67
N PRO A 436 -17.87 -26.42 23.73
CA PRO A 436 -18.49 -25.13 24.00
C PRO A 436 -17.44 -24.03 24.18
N PHE A 437 -17.57 -22.96 23.41
CA PHE A 437 -16.53 -21.92 23.34
C PHE A 437 -16.22 -21.33 24.73
N ALA A 438 -17.26 -21.01 25.50
CA ALA A 438 -17.14 -20.36 26.80
C ALA A 438 -16.42 -21.18 27.87
N THR A 439 -16.41 -22.52 27.77
CA THR A 439 -15.79 -23.41 28.77
C THR A 439 -14.53 -24.08 28.27
N ALA A 440 -14.42 -24.31 26.96
CA ALA A 440 -13.27 -24.98 26.37
C ALA A 440 -12.11 -24.02 26.07
N PHE A 441 -12.37 -22.73 25.86
CA PHE A 441 -11.34 -21.74 25.52
C PHE A 441 -11.14 -20.77 26.69
N THR A 442 -9.92 -20.74 27.23
CA THR A 442 -9.51 -19.79 28.28
C THR A 442 -8.44 -18.87 27.70
N GLY A 443 -8.80 -17.62 27.43
CA GLY A 443 -7.93 -16.70 26.67
C GLY A 443 -7.71 -17.22 25.24
N ASP A 444 -6.45 -17.20 24.78
CA ASP A 444 -6.04 -17.66 23.45
C ASP A 444 -5.61 -19.14 23.42
N CYS A 445 -6.16 -19.99 24.29
CA CYS A 445 -5.75 -21.40 24.41
C CYS A 445 -6.94 -22.34 24.60
N LEU A 446 -6.89 -23.48 23.91
CA LEU A 446 -7.84 -24.59 24.09
C LEU A 446 -7.45 -25.42 25.32
N SER A 447 -8.39 -25.59 26.23
CA SER A 447 -8.23 -26.36 27.46
C SER A 447 -8.08 -27.86 27.16
N SER A 448 -7.23 -28.55 27.93
CA SER A 448 -7.06 -30.01 27.80
C SER A 448 -8.36 -30.73 28.16
N SER A 449 -8.90 -31.47 27.19
CA SER A 449 -10.16 -32.21 27.27
C SER A 449 -10.13 -33.43 26.35
N PRO A 450 -10.94 -34.48 26.58
CA PRO A 450 -11.08 -35.61 25.64
C PRO A 450 -11.39 -35.15 24.21
N GLU A 451 -12.23 -34.11 24.08
CA GLU A 451 -12.66 -33.51 22.82
C GLU A 451 -11.50 -32.79 22.12
N ALA A 452 -10.63 -32.10 22.88
CA ALA A 452 -9.41 -31.49 22.33
C ALA A 452 -8.44 -32.55 21.76
N HIS A 453 -8.36 -33.74 22.36
CA HIS A 453 -7.57 -34.85 21.83
C HIS A 453 -8.15 -35.39 20.51
N VAL A 454 -9.48 -35.39 20.35
CA VAL A 454 -10.14 -35.74 19.10
C VAL A 454 -9.80 -34.73 17.99
N LEU A 455 -9.77 -33.43 18.29
CA LEU A 455 -9.30 -32.44 17.31
C LEU A 455 -7.84 -32.62 16.94
N ALA A 456 -6.98 -32.85 17.94
CA ALA A 456 -5.56 -33.08 17.70
C ALA A 456 -5.32 -34.30 16.79
N ALA A 457 -6.10 -35.38 16.97
CA ALA A 457 -6.06 -36.58 16.13
C ALA A 457 -6.55 -36.34 14.68
N HIS A 458 -7.24 -35.23 14.42
CA HIS A 458 -7.71 -34.82 13.11
C HIS A 458 -6.85 -33.71 12.47
N LYS A 459 -5.67 -33.40 13.02
CA LYS A 459 -4.68 -32.51 12.39
C LYS A 459 -4.38 -32.96 10.95
N GLY A 460 -4.43 -32.04 9.98
CA GLY A 460 -4.23 -32.38 8.56
C GLY A 460 -5.52 -32.69 7.80
N LYS A 461 -6.69 -32.71 8.47
CA LYS A 461 -7.99 -33.01 7.87
C LYS A 461 -8.93 -31.81 7.95
N MET A 462 -10.04 -31.87 7.22
CA MET A 462 -11.04 -30.81 7.22
C MET A 462 -11.84 -30.81 8.54
N ILE A 463 -11.89 -29.67 9.21
CA ILE A 463 -12.62 -29.47 10.46
C ILE A 463 -13.67 -28.37 10.22
N LEU A 464 -14.94 -28.67 10.43
CA LEU A 464 -16.02 -27.68 10.29
C LEU A 464 -16.37 -27.16 11.67
N VAL A 465 -16.29 -25.84 11.86
CA VAL A 465 -16.65 -25.20 13.12
C VAL A 465 -18.09 -24.70 13.01
N LEU A 466 -18.97 -25.27 13.83
CA LEU A 466 -20.39 -24.91 13.87
C LEU A 466 -20.66 -24.07 15.12
N GLY A 467 -21.23 -22.88 14.93
CA GLY A 467 -21.56 -21.96 16.02
C GLY A 467 -23.01 -21.48 15.96
N SER A 468 -23.42 -20.72 16.98
CA SER A 468 -24.73 -20.09 17.01
C SER A 468 -24.75 -18.88 16.09
N GLN A 469 -25.92 -18.52 15.54
CA GLN A 469 -26.08 -17.24 14.83
C GLN A 469 -26.14 -16.04 15.78
N ARG A 470 -26.28 -16.29 17.08
CA ARG A 470 -26.44 -15.27 18.13
C ARG A 470 -25.12 -14.74 18.66
N ASP A 471 -24.01 -15.41 18.33
CA ASP A 471 -22.68 -15.08 18.80
C ASP A 471 -21.66 -15.20 17.66
N ASN A 472 -20.43 -14.76 17.93
CA ASN A 472 -19.31 -14.87 17.00
C ASN A 472 -18.31 -15.94 17.44
N ASN A 473 -18.71 -16.91 18.27
CA ASN A 473 -17.80 -17.85 18.90
C ASN A 473 -17.07 -18.72 17.87
N ALA A 474 -17.78 -19.20 16.84
CA ALA A 474 -17.15 -19.92 15.72
C ALA A 474 -16.11 -19.08 14.99
N SER A 475 -16.25 -17.75 15.00
CA SER A 475 -15.23 -16.86 14.46
C SER A 475 -14.00 -16.78 15.34
N SER A 476 -14.24 -16.62 16.63
CA SER A 476 -13.21 -16.44 17.64
C SER A 476 -12.30 -17.66 17.82
N VAL A 477 -12.80 -18.88 17.56
CA VAL A 477 -11.99 -20.12 17.58
C VAL A 477 -10.76 -20.03 16.67
N CYS A 478 -10.87 -19.29 15.57
CA CYS A 478 -9.77 -19.14 14.61
C CYS A 478 -8.82 -17.98 14.94
N THR A 479 -9.24 -17.02 15.77
CA THR A 479 -8.43 -15.85 16.16
C THR A 479 -7.64 -16.07 17.45
N THR A 480 -8.06 -16.99 18.31
CA THR A 480 -7.46 -17.27 19.63
C THR A 480 -6.13 -18.04 19.58
N ASN A 481 -5.16 -17.75 18.68
CA ASN A 481 -3.98 -18.63 18.49
C ASN A 481 -2.66 -17.89 18.17
N ALA A 482 -2.00 -17.29 19.17
CA ALA A 482 -0.65 -16.69 19.04
C ALA A 482 0.50 -17.54 19.64
N GLY A 483 0.37 -18.87 19.67
CA GLY A 483 1.41 -19.76 20.23
C GLY A 483 1.51 -21.11 19.48
N PRO A 484 2.64 -21.84 19.61
CA PRO A 484 2.90 -23.10 18.89
C PRO A 484 2.06 -24.23 19.50
N HIS A 485 0.79 -24.32 19.14
CA HIS A 485 -0.14 -25.36 19.59
C HIS A 485 -0.56 -26.26 18.40
N PRO A 486 -1.09 -27.49 18.62
CA PRO A 486 -1.42 -28.47 17.58
C PRO A 486 -2.38 -27.97 16.49
N LEU A 487 -3.01 -26.82 16.72
CA LEU A 487 -3.94 -26.16 15.81
C LEU A 487 -3.26 -25.35 14.68
N ASN A 488 -1.94 -25.08 14.77
CA ASN A 488 -1.26 -24.12 13.88
C ASN A 488 -0.97 -24.59 12.44
N ASP A 489 -0.82 -25.90 12.17
CA ASP A 489 -0.28 -26.32 10.86
C ASP A 489 -1.31 -26.90 9.87
N ALA A 490 -2.56 -27.14 10.26
CA ALA A 490 -3.53 -27.75 9.34
C ALA A 490 -4.97 -27.79 9.87
N LEU A 491 -5.53 -26.66 10.33
CA LEU A 491 -6.99 -26.57 10.45
C LEU A 491 -7.59 -25.89 9.23
N HIS A 492 -8.12 -26.69 8.32
CA HIS A 492 -9.07 -26.22 7.32
C HIS A 492 -10.42 -26.01 8.01
N CYS A 493 -10.51 -24.93 8.80
CA CYS A 493 -11.74 -24.49 9.45
C CYS A 493 -12.69 -23.89 8.43
N LEU A 494 -13.89 -24.45 8.32
CA LEU A 494 -14.99 -23.84 7.57
C LEU A 494 -16.16 -23.60 8.52
N ARG A 495 -16.73 -22.39 8.47
CA ARG A 495 -17.81 -21.99 9.37
C ARG A 495 -19.16 -22.23 8.73
N CYS A 496 -20.02 -23.01 9.38
CA CYS A 496 -21.40 -23.20 8.92
C CYS A 496 -22.35 -22.22 9.64
N LYS A 497 -23.29 -21.64 8.89
CA LYS A 497 -24.44 -20.90 9.44
C LYS A 497 -25.23 -21.83 10.36
N GLY A 498 -25.53 -21.37 11.58
CA GLY A 498 -26.24 -22.16 12.59
C GLY A 498 -27.51 -22.77 12.02
N MET A 499 -27.57 -24.10 12.02
CA MET A 499 -28.77 -24.87 11.70
C MET A 499 -29.63 -24.90 12.97
N CYS A 500 -30.90 -24.49 12.89
CA CYS A 500 -31.89 -25.05 13.79
C CYS A 500 -32.06 -26.50 13.36
N VAL A 501 -31.36 -27.42 14.03
CA VAL A 501 -31.66 -28.86 13.94
C VAL A 501 -32.95 -29.12 14.69
#